data_AF-A0AAC8XM81-F1
#
_entry.id   AF-A0AAC8XM81-F1
#
_cell.length_a   1.000
_cell.length_b   1.000
_cell.length_c   1.000
_cell.angle_alpha   90.00
_cell.angle_beta   90.00
_cell.angle_gamma   90.00
#
_symmetry.space_group_name_H-M   'P 1'
#
loop_
_entity.id
_entity.type
_entity.pdbx_description
1 polymer ?
#
loop_
_entity_poly.entity_id
_entity_poly.type
_entity_poly.pdbx_seq_one_letter_code
_entity_poly.pdbx_strand_id
1 'polypeptide(L)'
;MQLKIEIDFAFAVGSKLLLGGWAVVGDDISKHQLQFEGSPSELLMFKRGDVSEVMQCQEKHCSGFLVSLNNTSKKIINVTWGEATGSVDLDSVVFTTQLLEIDALPKECMDAATTLLEHNGFFWGQKSLSFNEKTPSSISLAHQNSKIQVDYTYTLDANTVLLIGWVLDEARLFRRINLRINNVITDCILKDAFFHPRYDVAEALELPFSYGEKIGFAFTVSLAEPVSPNIELMYSVDSTFFNGFALKAELFNREETWLTEILLANVDITNTAKFPKLNKHVTTAIEKCWQSRLEAPNSATVKQFGEEVSNPSLSLIIPIYGRYDFVQIQMSQFSLDADFDNIEIVYVLDDPRIKHAFMVTCQGVFETFGVPFKVVLSERNLGYAGANNLGVSHASAEHIVLLNSDVIPKQPGHFAKLLSQFLESDNMGILSGTLLYEDDTIQHQGMEYMQDPSHPGMWMNYHPQKGFPLSLTDKFDVKDAQAVTGALMLMTKQQYLDVGGFDIGYILGDFEDSDLCMKVRNAGKRIAVSGAVHMYHLERLSQSLVSGSSWKHTLSMVNGLRHTNKWNSEVESVVAGNG
;
A
#
# COMPACT_ATOMS: atom_id res chain seq x y z
N MET A 1 -1.86 15.87 47.45
CA MET A 1 -1.75 15.51 46.03
C MET A 1 -3.04 14.81 45.66
N GLN A 2 -3.81 15.35 44.72
CA GLN A 2 -5.07 14.72 44.31
C GLN A 2 -4.72 13.58 43.35
N LEU A 3 -4.80 12.34 43.86
CA LEU A 3 -4.68 11.15 43.03
C LEU A 3 -5.78 11.20 41.96
N LYS A 4 -5.40 11.12 40.69
CA LYS A 4 -6.35 11.24 39.59
C LYS A 4 -5.88 10.42 38.41
N ILE A 5 -6.82 9.70 37.80
CA ILE A 5 -6.67 9.10 36.49
C ILE A 5 -7.74 9.74 35.62
N GLU A 6 -7.35 10.23 34.46
CA GLU A 6 -8.24 10.82 33.47
C GLU A 6 -7.98 10.19 32.11
N ILE A 7 -9.07 9.96 31.38
CA ILE A 7 -9.05 9.28 30.10
C ILE A 7 -9.37 10.36 29.07
N ASP A 8 -8.38 10.68 28.24
CA ASP A 8 -8.52 11.73 27.24
C ASP A 8 -9.32 11.20 26.04
N PHE A 9 -9.14 9.91 25.70
CA PHE A 9 -9.86 9.27 24.61
C PHE A 9 -9.90 7.74 24.76
N ALA A 10 -10.82 7.16 24.01
CA ALA A 10 -10.94 5.72 23.81
C ALA A 10 -11.37 5.48 22.35
N PHE A 11 -10.87 4.42 21.72
CA PHE A 11 -11.25 4.01 20.36
C PHE A 11 -11.29 2.50 20.28
N ALA A 12 -12.23 1.92 19.55
CA ALA A 12 -12.28 0.47 19.33
C ALA A 12 -12.13 0.12 17.85
N VAL A 13 -11.31 -0.90 17.56
CA VAL A 13 -11.17 -1.54 16.25
C VAL A 13 -11.12 -3.05 16.45
N GLY A 14 -12.01 -3.80 15.82
CA GLY A 14 -12.13 -5.23 16.10
C GLY A 14 -12.61 -5.50 17.54
N SER A 15 -12.08 -6.57 18.13
CA SER A 15 -12.20 -6.86 19.57
C SER A 15 -11.19 -6.09 20.42
N LYS A 16 -10.49 -5.11 19.84
CA LYS A 16 -9.42 -4.36 20.50
C LYS A 16 -9.89 -2.96 20.85
N LEU A 17 -9.55 -2.54 22.06
CA LEU A 17 -9.82 -1.20 22.56
C LEU A 17 -8.52 -0.48 22.82
N LEU A 18 -8.34 0.66 22.17
CA LEU A 18 -7.30 1.62 22.45
C LEU A 18 -7.81 2.61 23.50
N LEU A 19 -7.05 2.78 24.58
CA LEU A 19 -7.31 3.79 25.61
C LEU A 19 -6.09 4.69 25.74
N GLY A 20 -6.33 5.99 25.74
CA GLY A 20 -5.31 7.00 26.01
C GLY A 20 -5.73 7.96 27.09
N GLY A 21 -4.80 8.31 27.96
CA GLY A 21 -5.07 9.21 29.08
C GLY A 21 -3.83 9.50 29.89
N TRP A 22 -4.04 9.99 31.11
CA TRP A 22 -2.98 10.33 32.04
C TRP A 22 -3.35 10.03 33.47
N ALA A 23 -2.33 9.89 34.31
CA ALA A 23 -2.49 9.63 35.73
C ALA A 23 -1.52 10.48 36.56
N VAL A 24 -1.96 10.82 37.77
CA VAL A 24 -1.17 11.45 38.83
C VAL A 24 -1.27 10.57 40.08
N VAL A 25 -0.14 10.03 40.53
CA VAL A 25 -0.03 9.12 41.68
C VAL A 25 0.70 9.77 42.87
N GLY A 26 0.55 9.22 44.07
CA GLY A 26 1.00 9.88 45.32
C GLY A 26 2.50 9.75 45.57
N ASP A 27 3.16 8.89 44.82
CA ASP A 27 4.58 8.53 44.93
C ASP A 27 5.20 8.34 43.53
N ASP A 28 6.40 7.76 43.49
CA ASP A 28 7.11 7.53 42.23
C ASP A 28 6.36 6.51 41.37
N ILE A 29 6.05 6.91 40.14
CA ILE A 29 5.24 6.14 39.19
C ILE A 29 5.84 4.76 38.88
N SER A 30 7.15 4.59 39.08
CA SER A 30 7.86 3.31 38.92
C SER A 30 7.53 2.26 39.99
N LYS A 31 6.89 2.66 41.10
CA LYS A 31 6.59 1.77 42.23
C LYS A 31 5.29 0.99 42.10
N HIS A 32 4.39 1.42 41.21
CA HIS A 32 3.09 0.78 40.98
C HIS A 32 2.94 0.47 39.50
N GLN A 33 2.41 -0.70 39.17
CA GLN A 33 2.04 -1.02 37.79
C GLN A 33 0.64 -0.53 37.47
N LEU A 34 0.46 0.04 36.28
CA LEU A 34 -0.84 0.39 35.74
C LEU A 34 -1.63 -0.89 35.42
N GLN A 35 -2.83 -1.01 35.96
CA GLN A 35 -3.70 -2.17 35.80
C GLN A 35 -4.96 -1.78 35.03
N PHE A 36 -5.38 -2.67 34.14
CA PHE A 36 -6.57 -2.51 33.32
C PHE A 36 -7.50 -3.69 33.55
N GLU A 37 -8.80 -3.44 33.62
CA GLU A 37 -9.80 -4.51 33.53
C GLU A 37 -9.88 -5.04 32.08
N GLY A 38 -8.97 -5.94 31.73
CA GLY A 38 -8.82 -6.56 30.42
C GLY A 38 -7.44 -7.20 30.29
N SER A 39 -7.19 -7.93 29.21
CA SER A 39 -5.83 -8.42 28.91
C SER A 39 -5.12 -7.37 28.03
N PRO A 40 -4.23 -6.53 28.58
CA PRO A 40 -3.47 -5.60 27.78
C PRO A 40 -2.61 -6.37 26.78
N SER A 41 -2.67 -6.01 25.50
CA SER A 41 -1.74 -6.50 24.50
C SER A 41 -0.42 -5.76 24.61
N GLU A 42 -0.47 -4.43 24.66
CA GLU A 42 0.69 -3.55 24.75
C GLU A 42 0.32 -2.25 25.48
N LEU A 43 1.27 -1.74 26.28
CA LEU A 43 1.16 -0.49 27.02
C LEU A 43 2.37 0.40 26.70
N LEU A 44 2.10 1.61 26.22
CA LEU A 44 3.07 2.66 26.05
C LEU A 44 2.88 3.72 27.13
N MET A 45 3.97 4.06 27.82
CA MET A 45 4.02 5.10 28.84
C MET A 45 4.85 6.28 28.32
N PHE A 46 4.38 7.50 28.56
CA PHE A 46 5.08 8.72 28.12
C PHE A 46 4.88 9.87 29.11
N LYS A 47 5.73 10.89 29.00
CA LYS A 47 5.68 12.06 29.88
C LYS A 47 4.58 13.04 29.46
N ARG A 48 3.90 13.64 30.45
CA ARG A 48 2.90 14.71 30.26
C ARG A 48 3.29 15.94 31.10
N GLY A 49 4.26 16.70 30.58
CA GLY A 49 4.76 17.92 31.24
C GLY A 49 3.70 19.02 31.37
N ASP A 50 2.78 19.07 30.40
CA ASP A 50 1.59 19.91 30.41
C ASP A 50 0.66 19.59 31.60
N VAL A 51 0.43 18.31 31.86
CA VAL A 51 -0.43 17.85 32.98
C VAL A 51 0.25 18.07 34.32
N SER A 52 1.56 17.78 34.43
CA SER A 52 2.28 17.95 35.69
C SER A 52 2.34 19.42 36.14
N GLU A 53 2.44 20.36 35.19
CA GLU A 53 2.38 21.80 35.44
C GLU A 53 0.99 22.22 35.94
N VAL A 54 -0.08 21.80 35.25
CA VAL A 54 -1.47 22.12 35.63
C VAL A 54 -1.83 21.51 36.99
N MET A 55 -1.41 20.27 37.25
CA MET A 55 -1.69 19.54 38.49
C MET A 55 -0.72 19.89 39.64
N GLN A 56 0.25 20.76 39.38
CA GLN A 56 1.27 21.21 40.34
C GLN A 56 2.00 20.04 41.02
N CYS A 57 2.44 19.06 40.23
CA CYS A 57 3.12 17.87 40.71
C CYS A 57 4.50 17.66 40.06
N GLN A 58 5.35 16.84 40.70
CA GLN A 58 6.64 16.48 40.12
C GLN A 58 6.42 15.52 38.94
N GLU A 59 7.18 15.65 37.85
CA GLU A 59 7.05 14.79 36.66
C GLU A 59 7.07 13.29 36.99
N LYS A 60 7.89 12.87 37.95
CA LYS A 60 7.98 11.46 38.37
C LYS A 60 6.70 10.89 39.01
N HIS A 61 5.70 11.73 39.26
CA HIS A 61 4.40 11.34 39.79
C HIS A 61 3.28 11.46 38.74
N CYS A 62 3.60 11.84 37.50
CA CYS A 62 2.63 12.02 36.41
C CYS A 62 3.10 11.33 35.12
N SER A 63 2.22 10.55 34.49
CA SER A 63 2.52 9.93 33.19
C SER A 63 1.26 9.84 32.34
N GLY A 64 1.42 10.07 31.05
CA GLY A 64 0.46 9.66 30.03
C GLY A 64 0.63 8.17 29.70
N PHE A 65 -0.46 7.54 29.31
CA PHE A 65 -0.47 6.15 28.87
C PHE A 65 -1.28 6.00 27.58
N LEU A 66 -0.89 5.03 26.78
CA LEU A 66 -1.62 4.53 25.62
C LEU A 66 -1.60 3.01 25.70
N VAL A 67 -2.76 2.37 25.75
CA VAL A 67 -2.86 0.92 25.89
C VAL A 67 -3.81 0.35 24.85
N SER A 68 -3.48 -0.82 24.32
CA SER A 68 -4.41 -1.66 23.59
C SER A 68 -4.86 -2.82 24.48
N LEU A 69 -6.17 -3.03 24.61
CA LEU A 69 -6.80 -4.10 25.37
C LEU A 69 -7.49 -5.08 24.41
N ASN A 70 -7.31 -6.38 24.62
CA ASN A 70 -8.01 -7.41 23.85
C ASN A 70 -9.30 -7.86 24.54
N ASN A 71 -10.34 -8.16 23.75
CA ASN A 71 -11.59 -8.82 24.16
C ASN A 71 -12.40 -8.05 25.23
N THR A 72 -12.67 -6.77 25.01
CA THR A 72 -13.48 -5.97 25.93
C THR A 72 -14.98 -6.16 25.68
N SER A 73 -15.59 -7.14 26.36
CA SER A 73 -17.05 -7.37 26.35
C SER A 73 -17.82 -6.54 27.38
N LYS A 74 -17.11 -5.75 28.20
CA LYS A 74 -17.67 -4.95 29.29
C LYS A 74 -17.99 -3.53 28.83
N LYS A 75 -19.10 -2.98 29.32
CA LYS A 75 -19.53 -1.59 29.09
C LYS A 75 -18.65 -0.56 29.81
N ILE A 76 -18.13 -0.92 30.98
CA ILE A 76 -17.27 -0.03 31.79
C ILE A 76 -15.92 -0.72 31.99
N ILE A 77 -14.85 0.02 31.75
CA ILE A 77 -13.48 -0.44 32.02
C ILE A 77 -12.88 0.42 33.11
N ASN A 78 -12.42 -0.24 34.17
CA ASN A 78 -11.68 0.41 35.23
C ASN A 78 -10.18 0.37 34.93
N VAL A 79 -9.55 1.52 35.12
CA VAL A 79 -8.10 1.71 35.06
C VAL A 79 -7.63 2.06 36.45
N THR A 80 -6.71 1.28 37.01
CA THR A 80 -6.22 1.48 38.38
C THR A 80 -4.71 1.64 38.38
N TRP A 81 -4.22 2.64 39.11
CA TRP A 81 -2.80 2.86 39.32
C TRP A 81 -2.54 3.23 40.78
N GLY A 82 -1.94 2.30 41.53
CA GLY A 82 -1.78 2.46 42.97
C GLY A 82 -3.15 2.55 43.65
N GLU A 83 -3.38 3.64 44.40
CA GLU A 83 -4.68 3.92 45.06
C GLU A 83 -5.65 4.73 44.17
N ALA A 84 -5.25 5.13 42.96
CA ALA A 84 -6.09 5.89 42.04
C ALA A 84 -6.87 4.93 41.12
N THR A 85 -8.17 5.16 40.95
CA THR A 85 -9.00 4.43 39.98
C THR A 85 -9.77 5.43 39.13
N GLY A 86 -9.74 5.22 37.81
CA GLY A 86 -10.60 5.87 36.82
C GLY A 86 -11.46 4.82 36.11
N SER A 87 -12.55 5.26 35.50
CA SER A 87 -13.46 4.40 34.75
C SER A 87 -13.81 5.05 33.42
N VAL A 88 -13.90 4.24 32.36
CA VAL A 88 -14.38 4.65 31.05
C VAL A 88 -15.69 3.94 30.78
N ASP A 89 -16.73 4.71 30.46
CA ASP A 89 -17.98 4.17 29.92
C ASP A 89 -17.89 4.11 28.40
N LEU A 90 -17.80 2.89 27.87
CA LEU A 90 -17.70 2.66 26.43
C LEU A 90 -18.96 3.08 25.66
N ASP A 91 -20.12 3.23 26.32
CA ASP A 91 -21.34 3.72 25.65
C ASP A 91 -21.21 5.22 25.27
N SER A 92 -20.25 5.95 25.85
CA SER A 92 -19.98 7.38 25.59
C SER A 92 -18.79 7.63 24.65
N VAL A 93 -18.10 6.58 24.24
CA VAL A 93 -16.89 6.65 23.43
C VAL A 93 -17.26 6.83 21.96
N VAL A 94 -16.61 7.78 21.28
CA VAL A 94 -16.77 7.95 19.83
C VAL A 94 -16.08 6.78 19.14
N PHE A 95 -16.88 5.82 18.69
CA PHE A 95 -16.42 4.79 17.77
C PHE A 95 -16.18 5.48 16.43
N THR A 96 -14.94 5.44 15.95
CA THR A 96 -14.62 6.01 14.65
C THR A 96 -13.61 5.12 13.97
N THR A 97 -13.87 4.82 12.69
CA THR A 97 -12.90 4.16 11.81
C THR A 97 -11.81 5.11 11.33
N GLN A 98 -11.92 6.40 11.68
CA GLN A 98 -10.95 7.44 11.39
C GLN A 98 -10.49 8.07 12.71
N LEU A 99 -9.30 7.68 13.16
CA LEU A 99 -8.51 8.54 14.02
C LEU A 99 -8.22 9.82 13.24
N LEU A 100 -8.98 10.88 13.50
CA LEU A 100 -8.85 12.14 12.76
C LEU A 100 -7.88 13.12 13.41
N GLU A 101 -7.51 12.91 14.68
CA GLU A 101 -6.35 13.48 15.38
C GLU A 101 -6.44 12.95 16.82
N ILE A 102 -5.38 12.33 17.33
CA ILE A 102 -5.24 12.10 18.78
C ILE A 102 -4.62 13.39 19.29
N ASP A 103 -5.46 14.36 19.63
CA ASP A 103 -4.99 15.53 20.35
C ASP A 103 -4.32 15.06 21.65
N ALA A 104 -3.09 15.55 21.89
CA ALA A 104 -2.26 15.37 23.09
C ALA A 104 -1.29 14.15 23.18
N LEU A 105 -0.76 13.63 22.06
CA LEU A 105 0.49 12.84 22.12
C LEU A 105 1.73 13.73 21.91
N PRO A 106 2.74 13.71 22.81
CA PRO A 106 4.00 14.39 22.58
C PRO A 106 4.66 13.94 21.27
N LYS A 107 5.21 14.87 20.50
CA LYS A 107 5.84 14.57 19.20
C LYS A 107 6.90 13.47 19.27
N GLU A 108 7.61 13.40 20.40
CA GLU A 108 8.64 12.39 20.68
C GLU A 108 8.10 10.97 20.87
N CYS A 109 6.81 10.80 21.18
CA CYS A 109 6.19 9.49 21.33
C CYS A 109 5.39 9.04 20.11
N MET A 110 5.30 9.88 19.07
CA MET A 110 4.45 9.62 17.91
C MET A 110 4.87 8.35 17.16
N ASP A 111 6.17 8.08 17.01
CA ASP A 111 6.64 6.87 16.31
C ASP A 111 6.31 5.59 17.09
N ALA A 112 6.49 5.61 18.42
CA ALA A 112 6.18 4.48 19.29
C ALA A 112 4.66 4.26 19.41
N ALA A 113 3.89 5.35 19.48
CA ALA A 113 2.44 5.28 19.49
C ALA A 113 1.92 4.74 18.16
N THR A 114 2.44 5.23 17.03
CA THR A 114 2.12 4.74 15.69
C THR A 114 2.43 3.25 15.56
N THR A 115 3.61 2.82 16.01
CA THR A 115 3.98 1.40 16.04
C THR A 115 2.99 0.56 16.86
N LEU A 116 2.64 1.00 18.07
CA LEU A 116 1.66 0.32 18.93
C LEU A 116 0.29 0.26 18.27
N LEU A 117 -0.17 1.37 17.69
CA LEU A 117 -1.45 1.46 16.97
C LEU A 117 -1.48 0.47 15.81
N GLU A 118 -0.44 0.46 14.98
CA GLU A 118 -0.33 -0.39 13.81
C GLU A 118 -0.26 -1.88 14.18
N HIS A 119 0.57 -2.27 15.15
CA HIS A 119 0.60 -3.65 15.68
C HIS A 119 -0.76 -4.10 16.20
N ASN A 120 -1.54 -3.17 16.71
CA ASN A 120 -2.86 -3.45 17.27
C ASN A 120 -4.00 -3.19 16.29
N GLY A 121 -3.73 -2.84 15.02
CA GLY A 121 -4.74 -2.73 13.96
C GLY A 121 -5.51 -1.40 13.95
N PHE A 122 -5.00 -0.36 14.62
CA PHE A 122 -5.52 1.00 14.57
C PHE A 122 -4.80 1.79 13.47
N PHE A 123 -5.53 2.31 12.48
CA PHE A 123 -4.96 2.98 11.30
C PHE A 123 -5.51 4.39 11.10
N TRP A 124 -4.67 5.29 10.61
CA TRP A 124 -5.01 6.68 10.30
C TRP A 124 -5.68 6.82 8.93
N GLY A 125 -6.69 7.70 8.83
CA GLY A 125 -7.10 8.32 7.57
C GLY A 125 -7.60 7.40 6.44
N GLN A 126 -8.04 6.17 6.73
CA GLN A 126 -8.56 5.32 5.66
C GLN A 126 -9.92 5.83 5.15
N LYS A 127 -10.04 5.91 3.82
CA LYS A 127 -11.32 6.13 3.13
C LYS A 127 -12.13 4.84 3.30
N SER A 128 -13.05 4.80 4.25
CA SER A 128 -13.94 3.66 4.48
C SER A 128 -15.23 3.83 3.67
N LEU A 129 -15.90 2.71 3.36
CA LEU A 129 -17.31 2.76 2.98
C LEU A 129 -18.06 3.34 4.18
N SER A 130 -18.65 4.52 4.03
CA SER A 130 -19.52 5.08 5.07
C SER A 130 -20.91 4.47 4.93
N PHE A 131 -21.47 3.97 6.02
CA PHE A 131 -22.87 3.56 6.07
C PHE A 131 -23.78 4.71 5.59
N ASN A 132 -24.58 4.45 4.56
CA ASN A 132 -25.57 5.38 4.06
C ASN A 132 -26.75 4.62 3.42
N GLU A 133 -27.86 4.52 4.15
CA GLU A 133 -29.09 3.87 3.67
C GLU A 133 -29.76 4.62 2.49
N LYS A 134 -29.33 5.85 2.21
CA LYS A 134 -29.86 6.70 1.13
C LYS A 134 -28.95 6.74 -0.09
N THR A 135 -27.96 5.85 -0.18
CA THR A 135 -27.10 5.76 -1.37
C THR A 135 -28.00 5.50 -2.59
N PRO A 136 -27.99 6.33 -3.65
CA PRO A 136 -29.01 6.32 -4.71
C PRO A 136 -29.17 4.99 -5.47
N SER A 137 -28.13 4.15 -5.47
CA SER A 137 -28.08 2.82 -6.09
C SER A 137 -28.24 1.67 -5.07
N SER A 138 -28.49 1.99 -3.80
CA SER A 138 -28.60 0.98 -2.76
C SER A 138 -29.94 0.24 -2.80
N ILE A 139 -29.88 -1.06 -2.55
CA ILE A 139 -31.06 -1.89 -2.32
C ILE A 139 -30.93 -2.52 -0.95
N SER A 140 -31.90 -2.26 -0.09
CA SER A 140 -32.03 -2.89 1.22
C SER A 140 -33.24 -3.82 1.22
N LEU A 141 -33.01 -5.07 1.61
CA LEU A 141 -34.03 -6.09 1.79
C LEU A 141 -33.99 -6.56 3.24
N ALA A 142 -35.14 -6.57 3.90
CA ALA A 142 -35.28 -7.04 5.26
C ALA A 142 -36.35 -8.14 5.35
N HIS A 143 -36.07 -9.17 6.14
CA HIS A 143 -37.04 -10.17 6.57
C HIS A 143 -36.81 -10.48 8.04
N GLN A 144 -37.77 -10.11 8.89
CA GLN A 144 -37.62 -10.17 10.34
C GLN A 144 -36.34 -9.41 10.77
N ASN A 145 -35.44 -10.08 11.51
CA ASN A 145 -34.18 -9.50 11.98
C ASN A 145 -33.02 -9.68 10.99
N SER A 146 -33.27 -10.28 9.82
CA SER A 146 -32.26 -10.46 8.78
C SER A 146 -32.37 -9.35 7.74
N LYS A 147 -31.24 -8.74 7.38
CA LYS A 147 -31.15 -7.65 6.42
C LYS A 147 -29.99 -7.86 5.47
N ILE A 148 -30.19 -7.65 4.18
CA ILE A 148 -29.11 -7.50 3.21
C ILE A 148 -29.23 -6.14 2.56
N GLN A 149 -28.10 -5.48 2.40
CA GLN A 149 -27.99 -4.23 1.67
C GLN A 149 -26.89 -4.34 0.63
N VAL A 150 -27.21 -3.98 -0.61
CA VAL A 150 -26.21 -3.71 -1.65
C VAL A 150 -25.95 -2.21 -1.63
N ASP A 151 -24.73 -1.81 -1.34
CA ASP A 151 -24.34 -0.40 -1.31
C ASP A 151 -24.02 0.10 -2.72
N TYR A 152 -23.28 -0.70 -3.50
CA TYR A 152 -22.86 -0.36 -4.85
C TYR A 152 -23.02 -1.54 -5.80
N THR A 153 -23.47 -1.25 -7.01
CA THR A 153 -23.46 -2.18 -8.14
C THR A 153 -22.80 -1.47 -9.31
N TYR A 154 -21.66 -2.00 -9.77
CA TYR A 154 -20.91 -1.43 -10.89
C TYR A 154 -20.75 -2.43 -12.03
N THR A 155 -20.83 -1.97 -13.26
CA THR A 155 -20.18 -2.64 -14.40
C THR A 155 -18.75 -2.16 -14.50
N LEU A 156 -17.78 -3.08 -14.41
CA LEU A 156 -16.35 -2.75 -14.46
C LEU A 156 -15.82 -2.76 -15.90
N ASP A 157 -16.40 -3.61 -16.74
CA ASP A 157 -16.23 -3.65 -18.19
C ASP A 157 -17.54 -4.13 -18.83
N ALA A 158 -17.52 -4.46 -20.13
CA ALA A 158 -18.72 -4.94 -20.84
C ALA A 158 -19.28 -6.25 -20.27
N ASN A 159 -18.48 -7.05 -19.57
CA ASN A 159 -18.76 -8.44 -19.21
C ASN A 159 -18.76 -8.70 -17.70
N THR A 160 -18.35 -7.72 -16.89
CA THR A 160 -18.05 -7.90 -15.47
C THR A 160 -18.86 -6.95 -14.61
N VAL A 161 -19.51 -7.51 -13.59
CA VAL A 161 -20.27 -6.78 -12.57
C VAL A 161 -19.63 -6.98 -11.21
N LEU A 162 -19.56 -5.91 -10.42
CA LEU A 162 -19.16 -5.91 -9.02
C LEU A 162 -20.32 -5.45 -8.15
N LEU A 163 -20.62 -6.24 -7.11
CA LEU A 163 -21.48 -5.82 -6.00
C LEU A 163 -20.64 -5.64 -4.75
N ILE A 164 -20.89 -4.54 -4.04
CA ILE A 164 -20.38 -4.28 -2.70
C ILE A 164 -21.57 -4.03 -1.79
N GLY A 165 -21.57 -4.64 -0.62
CA GLY A 165 -22.65 -4.48 0.34
C GLY A 165 -22.36 -5.14 1.66
N TRP A 166 -23.42 -5.40 2.41
CA TRP A 166 -23.37 -6.12 3.68
C TRP A 166 -24.63 -6.97 3.91
N VAL A 167 -24.50 -8.00 4.74
CA VAL A 167 -25.60 -8.89 5.13
C VAL A 167 -25.55 -9.24 6.61
N LEU A 168 -26.67 -9.05 7.28
CA LEU A 168 -26.95 -9.44 8.66
C LEU A 168 -27.99 -10.57 8.62
N ASP A 169 -27.59 -11.80 8.95
CA ASP A 169 -28.49 -12.96 8.89
C ASP A 169 -28.14 -14.04 9.92
N GLU A 170 -28.14 -13.68 11.20
CA GLU A 170 -27.76 -14.59 12.28
C GLU A 170 -28.69 -15.82 12.39
N ALA A 171 -29.98 -15.60 12.20
CA ALA A 171 -30.98 -16.66 12.21
C ALA A 171 -30.93 -17.55 10.94
N ARG A 172 -30.02 -17.24 9.98
CA ARG A 172 -29.84 -17.95 8.71
C ARG A 172 -31.14 -18.10 7.93
N LEU A 173 -31.95 -17.04 7.94
CA LEU A 173 -33.25 -16.99 7.27
C LEU A 173 -33.07 -16.89 5.75
N PHE A 174 -32.06 -16.16 5.29
CA PHE A 174 -31.69 -16.16 3.87
C PHE A 174 -31.03 -17.50 3.52
N ARG A 175 -31.66 -18.25 2.61
CA ARG A 175 -31.12 -19.55 2.16
C ARG A 175 -30.26 -19.41 0.93
N ARG A 176 -30.66 -18.54 0.01
CA ARG A 176 -29.96 -18.24 -1.23
C ARG A 176 -30.07 -16.76 -1.53
N ILE A 177 -28.95 -16.18 -1.93
CA ILE A 177 -28.88 -14.82 -2.48
C ILE A 177 -28.00 -14.95 -3.72
N ASN A 178 -28.58 -14.74 -4.90
CA ASN A 178 -27.95 -14.95 -6.20
C ASN A 178 -28.21 -13.71 -7.07
N LEU A 179 -27.43 -13.54 -8.12
CA LEU A 179 -27.77 -12.61 -9.20
C LEU A 179 -28.38 -13.37 -10.35
N ARG A 180 -29.34 -12.74 -11.02
CA ARG A 180 -29.80 -13.14 -12.35
C ARG A 180 -29.33 -12.08 -13.36
N ILE A 181 -28.47 -12.48 -14.27
CA ILE A 181 -27.90 -11.63 -15.33
C ILE A 181 -27.93 -12.43 -16.63
N ASN A 182 -28.46 -11.87 -17.72
CA ASN A 182 -28.57 -12.57 -19.02
C ASN A 182 -29.27 -13.94 -18.94
N ASN A 183 -30.27 -14.09 -18.07
CA ASN A 183 -30.93 -15.38 -17.72
C ASN A 183 -30.02 -16.43 -17.05
N VAL A 184 -28.77 -16.09 -16.72
CA VAL A 184 -27.86 -16.91 -15.91
C VAL A 184 -28.06 -16.57 -14.44
N ILE A 185 -28.16 -17.61 -13.60
CA ILE A 185 -28.18 -17.46 -12.14
C ILE A 185 -26.77 -17.74 -11.62
N THR A 186 -26.20 -16.80 -10.87
CA THR A 186 -24.83 -16.89 -10.35
C THR A 186 -24.71 -17.84 -9.16
N ASP A 187 -23.49 -18.03 -8.65
CA ASP A 187 -23.26 -18.62 -7.33
C ASP A 187 -23.95 -17.82 -6.22
N CYS A 188 -24.16 -18.46 -5.07
CA CYS A 188 -24.79 -17.83 -3.91
C CYS A 188 -23.80 -16.89 -3.20
N ILE A 189 -24.14 -15.61 -3.09
CA ILE A 189 -23.33 -14.57 -2.42
C ILE A 189 -22.92 -15.03 -1.02
N LEU A 190 -23.87 -15.55 -0.23
CA LEU A 190 -23.61 -16.05 1.15
C LEU A 190 -22.53 -17.14 1.24
N LYS A 191 -22.26 -17.85 0.14
CA LYS A 191 -21.30 -18.96 0.11
C LYS A 191 -20.02 -18.62 -0.63
N ASP A 192 -20.10 -17.81 -1.67
CA ASP A 192 -19.03 -17.62 -2.63
C ASP A 192 -18.31 -16.28 -2.46
N ALA A 193 -19.03 -15.22 -2.09
CA ALA A 193 -18.48 -13.88 -1.99
C ALA A 193 -17.27 -13.77 -1.04
N PHE A 194 -16.47 -12.73 -1.27
CA PHE A 194 -15.39 -12.34 -0.38
C PHE A 194 -15.97 -11.51 0.77
N PHE A 195 -15.97 -12.09 1.98
CA PHE A 195 -16.47 -11.42 3.18
C PHE A 195 -15.37 -10.68 3.92
N HIS A 196 -15.67 -9.43 4.28
CA HIS A 196 -14.78 -8.53 5.00
C HIS A 196 -15.53 -7.77 6.11
N PRO A 197 -14.80 -7.19 7.07
CA PRO A 197 -15.42 -6.39 8.12
C PRO A 197 -16.12 -5.13 7.60
N ARG A 198 -17.22 -4.75 8.25
CA ARG A 198 -17.99 -3.50 8.08
C ARG A 198 -18.47 -3.00 9.44
N TYR A 199 -17.54 -2.41 10.18
CA TYR A 199 -17.79 -1.92 11.53
C TYR A 199 -18.67 -0.67 11.56
N ASP A 200 -18.58 0.15 10.52
CA ASP A 200 -19.48 1.30 10.29
C ASP A 200 -20.96 0.88 10.27
N VAL A 201 -21.26 -0.30 9.74
CA VAL A 201 -22.63 -0.85 9.72
C VAL A 201 -23.05 -1.29 11.11
N ALA A 202 -22.18 -1.99 11.84
CA ALA A 202 -22.48 -2.45 13.19
C ALA A 202 -22.74 -1.25 14.13
N GLU A 203 -21.92 -0.21 14.02
CA GLU A 203 -22.06 1.04 14.75
C GLU A 203 -23.38 1.75 14.40
N ALA A 204 -23.64 1.97 13.11
CA ALA A 204 -24.83 2.69 12.66
C ALA A 204 -26.16 1.98 13.01
N LEU A 205 -26.12 0.66 13.22
CA LEU A 205 -27.27 -0.15 13.62
C LEU A 205 -27.31 -0.45 15.12
N GLU A 206 -26.41 0.14 15.92
CA GLU A 206 -26.30 -0.07 17.37
C GLU A 206 -26.14 -1.56 17.75
N LEU A 207 -25.43 -2.32 16.92
CA LEU A 207 -25.18 -3.75 17.13
C LEU A 207 -23.86 -3.99 17.88
N PRO A 208 -23.71 -5.13 18.57
CA PRO A 208 -22.41 -5.52 19.14
C PRO A 208 -21.34 -5.57 18.05
N PHE A 209 -20.17 -5.01 18.33
CA PHE A 209 -19.10 -4.84 17.34
C PHE A 209 -18.66 -6.14 16.65
N SER A 210 -18.75 -7.27 17.35
CA SER A 210 -18.48 -8.62 16.81
C SER A 210 -19.31 -8.96 15.58
N TYR A 211 -20.48 -8.33 15.41
CA TYR A 211 -21.32 -8.50 14.22
C TYR A 211 -20.65 -7.88 13.00
N GLY A 212 -19.89 -6.79 13.16
CA GLY A 212 -19.22 -6.11 12.06
C GLY A 212 -18.11 -6.94 11.40
N GLU A 213 -17.59 -7.99 12.04
CA GLU A 213 -16.40 -8.71 11.56
C GLU A 213 -16.57 -9.43 10.22
N LYS A 214 -17.78 -9.88 9.88
CA LYS A 214 -18.03 -10.77 8.72
C LYS A 214 -19.32 -10.47 7.97
N ILE A 215 -19.80 -9.23 8.02
CA ILE A 215 -21.07 -8.86 7.39
C ILE A 215 -20.87 -8.17 6.04
N GLY A 216 -19.73 -7.54 5.78
CA GLY A 216 -19.43 -6.93 4.48
C GLY A 216 -19.11 -7.97 3.41
N PHE A 217 -19.48 -7.71 2.17
CA PHE A 217 -19.13 -8.57 1.04
C PHE A 217 -18.74 -7.78 -0.22
N ALA A 218 -17.80 -8.35 -0.97
CA ALA A 218 -17.53 -8.03 -2.37
C ALA A 218 -17.82 -9.27 -3.23
N PHE A 219 -18.60 -9.09 -4.29
CA PHE A 219 -19.03 -10.17 -5.18
C PHE A 219 -18.92 -9.75 -6.64
N THR A 220 -17.89 -10.27 -7.30
CA THR A 220 -17.61 -10.02 -8.72
C THR A 220 -18.06 -11.20 -9.58
N VAL A 221 -18.71 -10.90 -10.70
CA VAL A 221 -19.23 -11.87 -11.67
C VAL A 221 -18.78 -11.44 -13.05
N SER A 222 -18.04 -12.32 -13.75
CA SER A 222 -17.67 -12.14 -15.15
C SER A 222 -18.42 -13.14 -16.03
N LEU A 223 -18.99 -12.66 -17.13
CA LEU A 223 -19.76 -13.45 -18.09
C LEU A 223 -19.04 -13.55 -19.43
N ALA A 224 -19.32 -14.60 -20.20
CA ALA A 224 -18.79 -14.74 -21.57
C ALA A 224 -19.39 -13.71 -22.53
N GLU A 225 -20.63 -13.31 -22.29
CA GLU A 225 -21.37 -12.33 -23.10
C GLU A 225 -21.55 -11.00 -22.35
N PRO A 226 -21.69 -9.86 -23.04
CA PRO A 226 -21.89 -8.57 -22.40
C PRO A 226 -23.07 -8.56 -21.43
N VAL A 227 -22.88 -7.90 -20.29
CA VAL A 227 -23.84 -7.80 -19.20
C VAL A 227 -25.06 -6.98 -19.66
N SER A 228 -26.25 -7.57 -19.56
CA SER A 228 -27.51 -6.85 -19.73
C SER A 228 -27.72 -5.83 -18.61
N PRO A 229 -28.32 -4.65 -18.90
CA PRO A 229 -28.69 -3.70 -17.87
C PRO A 229 -29.72 -4.25 -16.87
N ASN A 230 -30.42 -5.34 -17.22
CA ASN A 230 -31.39 -6.00 -16.34
C ASN A 230 -30.68 -6.99 -15.41
N ILE A 231 -30.08 -6.48 -14.35
CA ILE A 231 -29.48 -7.27 -13.28
C ILE A 231 -30.52 -7.40 -12.17
N GLU A 232 -30.76 -8.61 -11.66
CA GLU A 232 -31.67 -8.82 -10.54
C GLU A 232 -30.99 -9.54 -9.38
N LEU A 233 -31.17 -9.00 -8.17
CA LEU A 233 -30.85 -9.69 -6.93
C LEU A 233 -32.00 -10.64 -6.58
N MET A 234 -31.72 -11.93 -6.67
CA MET A 234 -32.65 -13.00 -6.35
C MET A 234 -32.39 -13.50 -4.93
N TYR A 235 -33.41 -13.60 -4.08
CA TYR A 235 -33.26 -14.20 -2.76
C TYR A 235 -34.41 -15.14 -2.40
N SER A 236 -34.15 -16.06 -1.48
CA SER A 236 -35.17 -16.94 -0.90
C SER A 236 -35.08 -17.00 0.62
N VAL A 237 -36.25 -17.10 1.25
CA VAL A 237 -36.43 -17.09 2.71
C VAL A 237 -37.36 -18.22 3.11
N ASP A 238 -37.13 -18.84 4.25
CA ASP A 238 -38.04 -19.81 4.90
C ASP A 238 -38.64 -20.90 3.97
N SER A 239 -37.87 -21.36 2.98
CA SER A 239 -38.20 -22.46 2.04
C SER A 239 -39.21 -22.15 0.92
N THR A 240 -39.56 -20.88 0.65
CA THR A 240 -40.49 -20.51 -0.43
C THR A 240 -39.97 -19.36 -1.31
N PHE A 241 -40.51 -19.31 -2.55
CA PHE A 241 -40.34 -18.38 -3.69
C PHE A 241 -39.06 -17.52 -3.79
N PHE A 242 -38.44 -17.53 -4.98
CA PHE A 242 -37.42 -16.55 -5.34
C PHE A 242 -38.08 -15.19 -5.61
N ASN A 243 -37.78 -14.21 -4.76
CA ASN A 243 -38.10 -12.81 -5.03
C ASN A 243 -36.93 -12.17 -5.79
N GLY A 244 -37.23 -11.36 -6.81
CA GLY A 244 -36.23 -10.67 -7.62
C GLY A 244 -36.37 -9.16 -7.49
N PHE A 245 -35.25 -8.47 -7.27
CA PHE A 245 -35.18 -7.00 -7.21
C PHE A 245 -34.20 -6.50 -8.27
N ALA A 246 -34.67 -5.61 -9.14
CA ALA A 246 -33.83 -5.04 -10.18
C ALA A 246 -32.75 -4.13 -9.55
N LEU A 247 -31.48 -4.42 -9.83
CA LEU A 247 -30.33 -3.62 -9.45
C LEU A 247 -30.01 -2.63 -10.56
N LYS A 248 -29.71 -1.39 -10.18
CA LYS A 248 -29.17 -0.39 -11.10
C LYS A 248 -27.65 -0.45 -11.06
N ALA A 249 -27.04 -1.06 -12.08
CA ALA A 249 -25.59 -1.03 -12.22
C ALA A 249 -25.14 0.26 -12.93
N GLU A 250 -24.14 0.91 -12.36
CA GLU A 250 -23.51 2.09 -12.94
C GLU A 250 -22.17 1.70 -13.57
N LEU A 251 -21.78 2.37 -14.66
CA LEU A 251 -20.44 2.15 -15.22
C LEU A 251 -19.41 2.74 -14.27
N PHE A 252 -18.43 1.93 -13.84
CA PHE A 252 -17.39 2.42 -12.95
C PHE A 252 -16.53 3.48 -13.64
N ASN A 253 -16.28 4.59 -12.94
CA ASN A 253 -15.41 5.65 -13.44
C ASN A 253 -13.94 5.24 -13.32
N ARG A 254 -13.33 4.86 -14.44
CA ARG A 254 -11.92 4.43 -14.53
C ARG A 254 -10.88 5.39 -13.97
N GLU A 255 -11.19 6.69 -13.84
CA GLU A 255 -10.28 7.70 -13.29
C GLU A 255 -10.23 7.68 -11.75
N GLU A 256 -11.12 6.93 -11.10
CA GLU A 256 -11.17 6.80 -9.65
C GLU A 256 -10.32 5.63 -9.13
N THR A 257 -9.50 5.86 -8.09
CA THR A 257 -8.69 4.81 -7.43
C THR A 257 -9.28 4.33 -6.11
N TRP A 258 -10.30 5.04 -5.58
CA TRP A 258 -10.83 4.78 -4.24
C TRP A 258 -11.41 3.37 -4.10
N LEU A 259 -11.91 2.77 -5.18
CA LEU A 259 -12.47 1.42 -5.15
C LEU A 259 -11.41 0.39 -4.78
N THR A 260 -10.20 0.52 -5.35
CA THR A 260 -9.04 -0.30 -4.99
C THR A 260 -8.68 -0.14 -3.52
N GLU A 261 -8.64 1.11 -3.05
CA GLU A 261 -8.33 1.42 -1.65
C GLU A 261 -9.33 0.74 -0.70
N ILE A 262 -10.63 0.87 -0.99
CA ILE A 262 -11.71 0.29 -0.17
C ILE A 262 -11.69 -1.23 -0.18
N LEU A 263 -11.56 -1.84 -1.36
CA LEU A 263 -11.58 -3.30 -1.50
C LEU A 263 -10.39 -3.95 -0.79
N LEU A 264 -9.26 -3.27 -0.69
CA LEU A 264 -8.03 -3.78 -0.07
C LEU A 264 -7.86 -3.38 1.40
N ALA A 265 -8.49 -2.29 1.86
CA ALA A 265 -8.41 -1.82 3.24
C ALA A 265 -8.85 -2.87 4.26
N ASN A 266 -9.79 -3.75 3.88
CA ASN A 266 -10.39 -4.74 4.77
C ASN A 266 -9.97 -6.19 4.45
N VAL A 267 -8.90 -6.37 3.69
CA VAL A 267 -8.37 -7.71 3.35
C VAL A 267 -7.39 -8.15 4.43
N ASP A 268 -7.72 -9.26 5.08
CA ASP A 268 -6.77 -9.99 5.92
C ASP A 268 -5.87 -10.87 5.05
N ILE A 269 -4.67 -10.36 4.80
CA ILE A 269 -3.65 -11.01 3.97
C ILE A 269 -2.96 -12.19 4.67
N THR A 270 -3.08 -12.33 5.98
CA THR A 270 -2.50 -13.46 6.72
C THR A 270 -3.35 -14.72 6.59
N ASN A 271 -4.63 -14.57 6.22
CA ASN A 271 -5.57 -15.66 6.04
C ASN A 271 -5.54 -16.20 4.61
N THR A 272 -4.50 -16.97 4.29
CA THR A 272 -4.30 -17.56 2.96
C THR A 272 -5.46 -18.46 2.49
N ALA A 273 -6.25 -19.02 3.41
CA ALA A 273 -7.45 -19.79 3.07
C ALA A 273 -8.52 -18.95 2.34
N LYS A 274 -8.48 -17.62 2.45
CA LYS A 274 -9.35 -16.71 1.70
C LYS A 274 -8.82 -16.35 0.31
N PHE A 275 -7.57 -16.66 -0.03
CA PHE A 275 -6.95 -16.25 -1.30
C PHE A 275 -7.73 -16.67 -2.55
N PRO A 276 -8.35 -17.86 -2.64
CA PRO A 276 -9.16 -18.21 -3.82
C PRO A 276 -10.33 -17.24 -4.05
N LYS A 277 -11.01 -16.82 -2.98
CA LYS A 277 -12.13 -15.87 -3.05
C LYS A 277 -11.67 -14.43 -3.21
N LEU A 278 -10.55 -14.08 -2.57
CA LEU A 278 -9.88 -12.80 -2.76
C LEU A 278 -9.55 -12.62 -4.25
N ASN A 279 -8.89 -13.62 -4.85
CA ASN A 279 -8.56 -13.61 -6.27
C ASN A 279 -9.81 -13.54 -7.15
N LYS A 280 -10.80 -14.40 -6.90
CA LYS A 280 -12.04 -14.46 -7.68
C LYS A 280 -12.79 -13.13 -7.68
N HIS A 281 -12.95 -12.49 -6.52
CA HIS A 281 -13.82 -11.33 -6.40
C HIS A 281 -13.08 -10.00 -6.31
N VAL A 282 -12.11 -9.87 -5.41
CA VAL A 282 -11.42 -8.61 -5.14
C VAL A 282 -10.34 -8.33 -6.18
N THR A 283 -9.40 -9.26 -6.39
CA THR A 283 -8.31 -9.08 -7.36
C THR A 283 -8.86 -8.90 -8.77
N THR A 284 -9.80 -9.74 -9.22
CA THR A 284 -10.47 -9.57 -10.51
C THR A 284 -11.08 -8.17 -10.66
N ALA A 285 -11.79 -7.68 -9.64
CA ALA A 285 -12.41 -6.35 -9.72
C ALA A 285 -11.36 -5.24 -9.88
N ILE A 286 -10.30 -5.29 -9.08
CA ILE A 286 -9.21 -4.31 -9.13
C ILE A 286 -8.49 -4.37 -10.47
N GLU A 287 -8.18 -5.57 -10.96
CA GLU A 287 -7.53 -5.77 -12.27
C GLU A 287 -8.38 -5.21 -13.40
N LYS A 288 -9.71 -5.43 -13.39
CA LYS A 288 -10.61 -4.85 -14.40
C LYS A 288 -10.63 -3.33 -14.37
N CYS A 289 -10.68 -2.73 -13.17
CA CYS A 289 -10.60 -1.28 -13.02
C CYS A 289 -9.27 -0.74 -13.55
N TRP A 290 -8.18 -1.42 -13.23
CA TRP A 290 -6.83 -1.05 -13.65
C TRP A 290 -6.65 -1.16 -15.16
N GLN A 291 -7.07 -2.27 -15.77
CA GLN A 291 -7.02 -2.47 -17.23
C GLN A 291 -7.84 -1.42 -17.97
N SER A 292 -9.08 -1.17 -17.52
CA SER A 292 -9.94 -0.13 -18.13
C SER A 292 -9.29 1.26 -18.08
N ARG A 293 -8.55 1.57 -17.00
CA ARG A 293 -7.79 2.81 -16.87
C ARG A 293 -6.62 2.88 -17.85
N LEU A 294 -5.92 1.77 -18.07
CA LEU A 294 -4.76 1.68 -18.96
C LEU A 294 -5.15 1.70 -20.46
N GLU A 295 -6.28 1.10 -20.82
CA GLU A 295 -6.80 1.07 -22.20
C GLU A 295 -7.37 2.41 -22.66
N ALA A 296 -7.73 3.28 -21.72
CA ALA A 296 -8.26 4.59 -22.04
C ALA A 296 -7.19 5.47 -22.70
N PRO A 297 -7.55 6.25 -23.73
CA PRO A 297 -6.60 7.12 -24.42
C PRO A 297 -5.82 8.01 -23.44
N ASN A 298 -4.50 7.94 -23.51
CA ASN A 298 -3.60 8.75 -22.71
C ASN A 298 -2.73 9.58 -23.66
N SER A 299 -2.90 10.91 -23.66
CA SER A 299 -2.01 11.76 -24.44
C SER A 299 -0.83 12.19 -23.57
N ALA A 300 0.38 11.84 -23.99
CA ALA A 300 1.60 12.28 -23.31
C ALA A 300 2.06 13.63 -23.88
N THR A 301 2.30 14.62 -23.02
CA THR A 301 2.90 15.89 -23.44
C THR A 301 4.35 15.93 -23.01
N VAL A 302 5.26 16.28 -23.92
CA VAL A 302 6.69 16.40 -23.62
C VAL A 302 7.07 17.87 -23.52
N LYS A 303 7.83 18.25 -22.49
CA LYS A 303 8.47 19.56 -22.37
C LYS A 303 9.97 19.38 -22.12
N GLN A 304 10.77 20.07 -22.93
CA GLN A 304 12.22 20.13 -22.77
C GLN A 304 12.63 21.36 -21.94
N PHE A 305 13.61 21.19 -21.07
CA PHE A 305 14.29 22.25 -20.34
C PHE A 305 15.79 22.22 -20.70
N GLY A 306 16.31 23.32 -21.24
CA GLY A 306 17.68 23.38 -21.78
C GLY A 306 17.84 22.73 -23.15
N GLU A 307 19.07 22.67 -23.63
CA GLU A 307 19.41 21.99 -24.89
C GLU A 307 19.44 20.46 -24.68
N GLU A 308 18.95 19.71 -25.66
CA GLU A 308 18.99 18.25 -25.59
C GLU A 308 20.45 17.75 -25.68
N VAL A 309 20.77 16.75 -24.84
CA VAL A 309 22.07 16.09 -24.88
C VAL A 309 22.20 15.34 -26.20
N SER A 310 23.23 15.67 -26.98
CA SER A 310 23.47 15.04 -28.28
C SER A 310 24.19 13.71 -28.13
N ASN A 311 23.56 12.60 -28.56
CA ASN A 311 24.07 11.23 -28.45
C ASN A 311 24.43 10.80 -27.00
N PRO A 312 23.46 10.83 -26.07
CA PRO A 312 23.70 10.51 -24.67
C PRO A 312 24.19 9.05 -24.51
N SER A 313 25.11 8.83 -23.57
CA SER A 313 25.55 7.48 -23.22
C SER A 313 24.50 6.69 -22.43
N LEU A 314 23.70 7.40 -21.63
CA LEU A 314 22.61 6.86 -20.81
C LEU A 314 21.38 7.76 -20.89
N SER A 315 20.20 7.17 -20.80
CA SER A 315 18.95 7.87 -20.47
C SER A 315 18.46 7.42 -19.09
N LEU A 316 18.40 8.34 -18.13
CA LEU A 316 17.83 8.12 -16.81
C LEU A 316 16.31 8.35 -16.87
N ILE A 317 15.55 7.32 -16.53
CA ILE A 317 14.10 7.33 -16.53
C ILE A 317 13.62 7.43 -15.09
N ILE A 318 13.01 8.56 -14.73
CA ILE A 318 12.70 8.91 -13.35
C ILE A 318 11.20 9.21 -13.22
N PRO A 319 10.37 8.24 -12.79
CA PRO A 319 8.95 8.48 -12.55
C PRO A 319 8.74 9.36 -11.31
N ILE A 320 7.72 10.21 -11.37
CA ILE A 320 7.33 11.17 -10.34
C ILE A 320 5.85 10.99 -10.02
N TYR A 321 5.56 10.60 -8.77
CA TYR A 321 4.21 10.44 -8.24
C TYR A 321 4.09 10.99 -6.82
N GLY A 322 3.11 11.86 -6.57
CA GLY A 322 2.81 12.43 -5.25
C GLY A 322 3.86 13.41 -4.73
N ARG A 323 5.11 12.96 -4.55
CA ARG A 323 6.24 13.79 -4.13
C ARG A 323 7.17 14.09 -5.31
N TYR A 324 7.63 15.33 -5.39
CA TYR A 324 8.52 15.81 -6.44
C TYR A 324 9.67 16.67 -5.90
N ASP A 325 9.74 16.87 -4.58
CA ASP A 325 10.76 17.68 -3.91
C ASP A 325 12.17 17.14 -4.10
N PHE A 326 12.34 15.81 -4.23
CA PHE A 326 13.64 15.20 -4.50
C PHE A 326 14.28 15.62 -5.82
N VAL A 327 13.51 16.13 -6.79
CA VAL A 327 14.07 16.66 -8.03
C VAL A 327 15.04 17.81 -7.75
N GLN A 328 14.79 18.62 -6.71
CA GLN A 328 15.74 19.67 -6.31
C GLN A 328 17.06 19.09 -5.81
N ILE A 329 16.98 18.01 -5.02
CA ILE A 329 18.16 17.33 -4.47
C ILE A 329 18.95 16.68 -5.61
N GLN A 330 18.28 15.91 -6.47
CA GLN A 330 18.89 15.30 -7.65
C GLN A 330 19.59 16.35 -8.52
N MET A 331 18.89 17.42 -8.91
CA MET A 331 19.47 18.48 -9.74
C MET A 331 20.69 19.16 -9.10
N SER A 332 20.66 19.37 -7.78
CA SER A 332 21.82 19.92 -7.08
C SER A 332 23.05 19.01 -7.17
N GLN A 333 22.86 17.68 -7.02
CA GLN A 333 23.97 16.72 -7.11
C GLN A 333 24.42 16.53 -8.56
N PHE A 334 23.48 16.45 -9.49
CA PHE A 334 23.75 16.25 -10.91
C PHE A 334 24.53 17.43 -11.50
N SER A 335 24.28 18.66 -11.03
CA SER A 335 25.03 19.85 -11.46
C SER A 335 26.52 19.86 -11.07
N LEU A 336 26.91 18.99 -10.14
CA LEU A 336 28.29 18.85 -9.65
C LEU A 336 29.00 17.63 -10.24
N ASP A 337 28.33 16.87 -11.10
CA ASP A 337 28.80 15.61 -11.65
C ASP A 337 28.90 15.69 -13.17
N ALA A 338 30.13 15.56 -13.68
CA ALA A 338 30.43 15.65 -15.11
C ALA A 338 29.79 14.52 -15.95
N ASP A 339 29.31 13.45 -15.32
CA ASP A 339 28.51 12.43 -16.01
C ASP A 339 27.29 13.07 -16.71
N PHE A 340 26.69 14.09 -16.10
CA PHE A 340 25.48 14.74 -16.61
C PHE A 340 25.68 15.65 -17.82
N ASP A 341 26.92 15.85 -18.26
CA ASP A 341 27.20 16.46 -19.56
C ASP A 341 26.82 15.53 -20.73
N ASN A 342 26.73 14.22 -20.48
CA ASN A 342 26.47 13.19 -21.51
C ASN A 342 25.32 12.23 -21.13
N ILE A 343 24.57 12.54 -20.08
CA ILE A 343 23.40 11.76 -19.65
C ILE A 343 22.12 12.51 -19.96
N GLU A 344 21.18 11.84 -20.63
CA GLU A 344 19.82 12.34 -20.79
C GLU A 344 19.01 12.04 -19.52
N ILE A 345 18.33 13.05 -18.96
CA ILE A 345 17.38 12.86 -17.86
C ILE A 345 15.95 12.98 -18.40
N VAL A 346 15.12 11.97 -18.14
CA VAL A 346 13.71 11.91 -18.50
C VAL A 346 12.88 11.75 -17.22
N TYR A 347 12.31 12.85 -16.73
CA TYR A 347 11.30 12.78 -15.67
C TYR A 347 9.94 12.44 -16.26
N VAL A 348 9.24 11.49 -15.65
CA VAL A 348 7.87 11.13 -16.05
C VAL A 348 6.92 11.49 -14.93
N LEU A 349 6.12 12.54 -15.12
CA LEU A 349 5.06 12.85 -14.17
C LEU A 349 3.80 12.08 -14.55
N ASP A 350 3.39 11.15 -13.68
CA ASP A 350 2.13 10.41 -13.81
C ASP A 350 1.10 10.76 -12.73
N ASP A 351 1.33 11.86 -12.01
CA ASP A 351 0.34 12.46 -11.10
C ASP A 351 -0.18 13.81 -11.64
N PRO A 352 -1.33 13.84 -12.33
CA PRO A 352 -1.90 15.08 -12.86
C PRO A 352 -2.19 16.15 -11.80
N ARG A 353 -2.41 15.75 -10.53
CA ARG A 353 -2.81 16.67 -9.45
C ARG A 353 -1.70 17.66 -9.11
N ILE A 354 -0.45 17.25 -9.25
CA ILE A 354 0.73 18.05 -8.90
C ILE A 354 1.37 18.71 -10.13
N LYS A 355 0.79 18.53 -11.34
CA LYS A 355 1.35 19.02 -12.60
C LYS A 355 1.79 20.48 -12.54
N HIS A 356 0.92 21.38 -12.08
CA HIS A 356 1.26 22.81 -12.03
C HIS A 356 2.48 23.09 -11.14
N ALA A 357 2.47 22.59 -9.91
CA ALA A 357 3.54 22.81 -8.95
C ALA A 357 4.86 22.14 -9.38
N PHE A 358 4.77 20.96 -10.00
CA PHE A 358 5.93 20.27 -10.57
C PHE A 358 6.57 21.09 -11.70
N MET A 359 5.78 21.60 -12.65
CA MET A 359 6.32 22.39 -13.77
C MET A 359 6.98 23.70 -13.33
N VAL A 360 6.47 24.35 -12.28
CA VAL A 360 7.11 25.51 -11.66
C VAL A 360 8.45 25.11 -11.03
N THR A 361 8.49 23.97 -10.34
CA THR A 361 9.73 23.44 -9.75
C THR A 361 10.76 23.12 -10.82
N CYS A 362 10.36 22.47 -11.91
CA CYS A 362 11.23 22.18 -13.06
C CYS A 362 11.86 23.45 -13.64
N GLN A 363 11.08 24.53 -13.79
CA GLN A 363 11.62 25.81 -14.25
C GLN A 363 12.69 26.35 -13.27
N GLY A 364 12.39 26.37 -11.97
CA GLY A 364 13.30 26.88 -10.95
C GLY A 364 14.59 26.07 -10.83
N VAL A 365 14.53 24.74 -10.86
CA VAL A 365 15.74 23.89 -10.78
C VAL A 365 16.60 24.04 -12.04
N PHE A 366 15.99 24.16 -13.22
CA PHE A 366 16.74 24.39 -14.45
C PHE A 366 17.45 25.75 -14.43
N GLU A 367 16.76 26.83 -14.03
CA GLU A 367 17.34 28.16 -13.91
C GLU A 367 18.46 28.24 -12.86
N THR A 368 18.38 27.43 -11.80
CA THR A 368 19.34 27.42 -10.70
C THR A 368 20.59 26.58 -11.01
N PHE A 369 20.40 25.39 -11.57
CA PHE A 369 21.45 24.38 -11.69
C PHE A 369 21.94 24.17 -13.13
N GLY A 370 21.19 24.61 -14.14
CA GLY A 370 21.59 24.55 -15.55
C GLY A 370 21.66 23.15 -16.18
N VAL A 371 21.29 22.09 -15.44
CA VAL A 371 21.29 20.71 -15.96
C VAL A 371 20.08 20.52 -16.89
N PRO A 372 20.28 20.13 -18.16
CA PRO A 372 19.18 19.92 -19.10
C PRO A 372 18.41 18.63 -18.78
N PHE A 373 17.09 18.67 -18.94
CA PHE A 373 16.24 17.48 -18.78
C PHE A 373 14.93 17.60 -19.54
N LYS A 374 14.31 16.45 -19.75
CA LYS A 374 13.00 16.30 -20.39
C LYS A 374 11.95 15.93 -19.35
N VAL A 375 10.76 16.48 -19.48
CA VAL A 375 9.57 16.09 -18.70
C VAL A 375 8.53 15.49 -19.64
N VAL A 376 8.12 14.26 -19.35
CA VAL A 376 7.00 13.58 -19.99
C VAL A 376 5.81 13.61 -19.03
N LEU A 377 4.72 14.23 -19.45
CA LEU A 377 3.50 14.42 -18.66
C LEU A 377 2.45 13.41 -19.12
N SER A 378 2.07 12.50 -18.22
CA SER A 378 0.91 11.63 -18.42
C SER A 378 -0.36 12.33 -17.92
N GLU A 379 -1.49 12.10 -18.58
CA GLU A 379 -2.79 12.64 -18.17
C GLU A 379 -3.44 11.82 -17.06
N ARG A 380 -2.88 10.65 -16.75
CA ARG A 380 -3.37 9.72 -15.73
C ARG A 380 -2.21 9.02 -15.02
N ASN A 381 -2.50 8.51 -13.83
CA ASN A 381 -1.60 7.60 -13.11
C ASN A 381 -1.59 6.24 -13.81
N LEU A 382 -0.41 5.86 -14.29
CA LEU A 382 -0.14 4.61 -15.01
C LEU A 382 0.56 3.57 -14.12
N GLY A 383 0.82 3.93 -12.86
CA GLY A 383 1.66 3.16 -11.95
C GLY A 383 3.13 3.21 -12.33
N TYR A 384 3.97 2.68 -11.46
CA TYR A 384 5.43 2.65 -11.65
C TYR A 384 5.82 1.99 -12.98
N ALA A 385 5.23 0.84 -13.29
CA ALA A 385 5.44 0.12 -14.55
C ALA A 385 5.10 0.98 -15.78
N GLY A 386 3.91 1.58 -15.81
CA GLY A 386 3.45 2.37 -16.95
C GLY A 386 4.20 3.70 -17.12
N ALA A 387 4.55 4.36 -16.01
CA ALA A 387 5.36 5.58 -16.03
C ALA A 387 6.77 5.32 -16.58
N ASN A 388 7.42 4.24 -16.14
CA ASN A 388 8.73 3.83 -16.67
C ASN A 388 8.64 3.45 -18.16
N ASN A 389 7.67 2.63 -18.57
CA ASN A 389 7.47 2.28 -19.98
C ASN A 389 7.28 3.53 -20.85
N LEU A 390 6.49 4.51 -20.38
CA LEU A 390 6.29 5.79 -21.04
C LEU A 390 7.62 6.56 -21.15
N GLY A 391 8.40 6.66 -20.08
CA GLY A 391 9.70 7.30 -20.09
C GLY A 391 10.70 6.65 -21.06
N VAL A 392 10.80 5.33 -21.06
CA VAL A 392 11.67 4.57 -21.98
C VAL A 392 11.28 4.82 -23.44
N SER A 393 9.99 4.99 -23.74
CA SER A 393 9.54 5.33 -25.11
C SER A 393 10.06 6.68 -25.60
N HIS A 394 10.38 7.61 -24.67
CA HIS A 394 10.92 8.95 -24.95
C HIS A 394 12.43 9.06 -24.74
N ALA A 395 13.08 7.99 -24.29
CA ALA A 395 14.53 7.89 -24.13
C ALA A 395 15.25 7.79 -25.48
N SER A 396 16.40 8.42 -25.62
CA SER A 396 17.18 8.45 -26.87
C SER A 396 18.46 7.60 -26.83
N ALA A 397 19.00 7.30 -25.64
CA ALA A 397 20.20 6.48 -25.51
C ALA A 397 19.95 4.99 -25.78
N GLU A 398 21.02 4.28 -26.14
CA GLU A 398 21.03 2.81 -26.24
C GLU A 398 20.91 2.14 -24.86
N HIS A 399 21.47 2.76 -23.83
CA HIS A 399 21.46 2.27 -22.46
C HIS A 399 20.51 3.11 -21.61
N ILE A 400 19.66 2.45 -20.83
CA ILE A 400 18.68 3.10 -19.97
C ILE A 400 18.95 2.76 -18.50
N VAL A 401 18.71 3.74 -17.64
CA VAL A 401 18.68 3.53 -16.18
C VAL A 401 17.28 3.83 -15.68
N LEU A 402 16.59 2.81 -15.17
CA LEU A 402 15.36 2.99 -14.42
C LEU A 402 15.77 3.43 -13.01
N LEU A 403 15.32 4.61 -12.57
CA LEU A 403 15.83 5.25 -11.37
C LEU A 403 14.69 5.88 -10.57
N ASN A 404 14.58 5.53 -9.29
CA ASN A 404 13.64 6.21 -8.40
C ASN A 404 14.02 7.68 -8.18
N SER A 405 13.01 8.54 -7.98
CA SER A 405 13.20 9.99 -7.81
C SER A 405 14.00 10.39 -6.56
N ASP A 406 14.10 9.51 -5.58
CA ASP A 406 14.79 9.66 -4.30
C ASP A 406 16.10 8.86 -4.22
N VAL A 407 16.62 8.40 -5.38
CA VAL A 407 17.95 7.80 -5.51
C VAL A 407 18.94 8.87 -5.96
N ILE A 408 20.06 8.97 -5.24
CA ILE A 408 21.15 9.92 -5.52
C ILE A 408 22.51 9.23 -5.44
N PRO A 409 23.47 9.58 -6.31
CA PRO A 409 24.83 9.05 -6.22
C PRO A 409 25.53 9.40 -4.91
N LYS A 410 26.21 8.43 -4.31
CA LYS A 410 27.09 8.69 -3.15
C LYS A 410 28.32 9.51 -3.54
N GLN A 411 28.78 9.40 -4.79
CA GLN A 411 29.89 10.17 -5.34
C GLN A 411 29.66 10.46 -6.84
N PRO A 412 30.24 11.56 -7.38
CA PRO A 412 30.26 11.82 -8.81
C PRO A 412 30.91 10.69 -9.62
N GLY A 413 30.49 10.50 -10.88
CA GLY A 413 31.06 9.49 -11.78
C GLY A 413 30.51 8.06 -11.60
N HIS A 414 29.53 7.88 -10.71
CA HIS A 414 28.98 6.56 -10.40
C HIS A 414 28.12 5.99 -11.54
N PHE A 415 27.46 6.83 -12.34
CA PHE A 415 26.70 6.34 -13.50
C PHE A 415 27.63 5.88 -14.62
N ALA A 416 28.69 6.63 -14.92
CA ALA A 416 29.71 6.22 -15.88
C ALA A 416 30.40 4.92 -15.44
N LYS A 417 30.71 4.77 -14.15
CA LYS A 417 31.28 3.52 -13.61
C LYS A 417 30.33 2.33 -13.75
N LEU A 418 29.04 2.52 -13.44
CA LEU A 418 28.02 1.48 -13.60
C LEU A 418 27.91 1.04 -15.07
N LEU A 419 27.93 2.00 -16.01
CA LEU A 419 27.94 1.71 -17.44
C LEU A 419 29.21 0.96 -17.88
N SER A 420 30.39 1.35 -17.40
CA SER A 420 31.64 0.63 -17.70
C SER A 420 31.55 -0.84 -17.28
N GLN A 421 31.10 -1.10 -16.05
CA GLN A 421 30.95 -2.47 -15.54
C GLN A 421 29.90 -3.29 -16.33
N PHE A 422 28.82 -2.65 -16.78
CA PHE A 422 27.82 -3.29 -17.63
C PHE A 422 28.40 -3.71 -18.98
N LEU A 423 29.17 -2.81 -19.62
CA LEU A 423 29.80 -3.06 -20.93
C LEU A 423 30.93 -4.10 -20.87
N GLU A 424 31.66 -4.16 -19.76
CA GLU A 424 32.72 -5.14 -19.51
C GLU A 424 32.19 -6.53 -19.16
N SER A 425 30.90 -6.63 -18.81
CA SER A 425 30.29 -7.88 -18.35
C SER A 425 29.64 -8.67 -19.49
N ASP A 426 30.13 -9.89 -19.70
CA ASP A 426 29.54 -10.79 -20.68
C ASP A 426 28.09 -11.13 -20.34
N ASN A 427 27.24 -11.04 -21.36
CA ASN A 427 25.84 -11.46 -21.33
C ASN A 427 25.00 -10.80 -20.22
N MET A 428 25.37 -9.59 -19.81
CA MET A 428 24.62 -8.81 -18.83
C MET A 428 23.24 -8.42 -19.37
N GLY A 429 22.21 -8.65 -18.56
CA GLY A 429 20.83 -8.23 -18.82
C GLY A 429 20.46 -7.01 -18.01
N ILE A 430 20.65 -7.09 -16.69
CA ILE A 430 20.41 -5.98 -15.76
C ILE A 430 21.58 -5.88 -14.78
N LEU A 431 22.13 -4.67 -14.62
CA LEU A 431 23.07 -4.34 -13.56
C LEU A 431 22.47 -3.27 -12.64
N SER A 432 22.46 -3.52 -11.34
CA SER A 432 22.10 -2.51 -10.33
C SER A 432 23.34 -2.03 -9.57
N GLY A 433 23.26 -0.86 -8.94
CA GLY A 433 24.22 -0.44 -7.91
C GLY A 433 23.79 -0.93 -6.52
N THR A 434 24.68 -0.86 -5.54
CA THR A 434 24.30 -1.08 -4.14
C THR A 434 23.56 0.16 -3.64
N LEU A 435 22.32 -0.01 -3.15
CA LEU A 435 21.54 1.07 -2.54
C LEU A 435 21.74 1.06 -1.03
N LEU A 436 21.99 2.24 -0.48
CA LEU A 436 22.24 2.50 0.93
C LEU A 436 21.15 3.39 1.51
N TYR A 437 20.85 3.16 2.78
CA TYR A 437 20.22 4.17 3.62
C TYR A 437 21.19 5.32 3.90
N GLU A 438 20.66 6.44 4.40
CA GLU A 438 21.43 7.64 4.73
C GLU A 438 22.51 7.43 5.81
N ASP A 439 22.40 6.35 6.58
CA ASP A 439 23.35 5.95 7.63
C ASP A 439 24.42 4.94 7.16
N ASP A 440 24.57 4.78 5.84
CA ASP A 440 25.49 3.83 5.20
C ASP A 440 25.20 2.33 5.46
N THR A 441 24.01 2.02 5.96
CA THR A 441 23.53 0.63 6.01
C THR A 441 22.95 0.21 4.65
N ILE A 442 23.08 -1.07 4.34
CA ILE A 442 22.60 -1.63 3.07
C ILE A 442 21.08 -1.62 3.05
N GLN A 443 20.50 -1.09 1.97
CA GLN A 443 19.07 -1.24 1.70
C GLN A 443 18.82 -2.28 0.60
N HIS A 444 19.68 -2.31 -0.42
CA HIS A 444 19.60 -3.27 -1.50
C HIS A 444 20.99 -3.62 -2.05
N GLN A 445 21.26 -4.92 -2.14
CA GLN A 445 22.47 -5.47 -2.76
C GLN A 445 22.12 -6.77 -3.51
N GLY A 446 21.06 -6.72 -4.33
CA GLY A 446 20.40 -7.89 -4.91
C GLY A 446 19.18 -8.35 -4.11
N MET A 447 18.35 -9.17 -4.75
CA MET A 447 17.19 -9.83 -4.16
C MET A 447 17.27 -11.35 -4.30
N GLU A 448 16.65 -12.04 -3.35
CA GLU A 448 16.45 -13.49 -3.32
C GLU A 448 14.95 -13.80 -3.20
N TYR A 449 14.48 -14.79 -3.95
CA TYR A 449 13.12 -15.29 -3.84
C TYR A 449 13.02 -16.23 -2.65
N MET A 450 12.13 -15.91 -1.71
CA MET A 450 11.90 -16.73 -0.52
C MET A 450 10.41 -16.88 -0.26
N GLN A 451 10.02 -18.03 0.30
CA GLN A 451 8.69 -18.19 0.85
C GLN A 451 8.67 -17.61 2.27
N ASP A 452 7.73 -16.70 2.52
CA ASP A 452 7.49 -16.15 3.86
C ASP A 452 6.58 -17.11 4.65
N PRO A 453 6.99 -17.60 5.84
CA PRO A 453 6.14 -18.43 6.70
C PRO A 453 4.79 -17.80 7.05
N SER A 454 4.71 -16.46 7.05
CA SER A 454 3.49 -15.69 7.31
C SER A 454 2.52 -15.70 6.12
N HIS A 455 3.02 -16.00 4.92
CA HIS A 455 2.28 -16.02 3.66
C HIS A 455 2.59 -17.30 2.86
N PRO A 456 2.23 -18.49 3.39
CA PRO A 456 2.60 -19.76 2.78
C PRO A 456 2.06 -19.89 1.35
N GLY A 457 2.92 -20.34 0.44
CA GLY A 457 2.59 -20.49 -0.98
C GLY A 457 2.76 -19.23 -1.82
N MET A 458 3.37 -18.17 -1.28
CA MET A 458 3.72 -16.95 -2.00
C MET A 458 5.24 -16.74 -2.02
N TRP A 459 5.78 -16.34 -3.17
CA TRP A 459 7.17 -15.92 -3.31
C TRP A 459 7.31 -14.43 -2.99
N MET A 460 8.24 -14.12 -2.10
CA MET A 460 8.57 -12.76 -1.67
C MET A 460 9.98 -12.37 -2.13
N ASN A 461 10.17 -11.07 -2.36
CA ASN A 461 11.47 -10.49 -2.69
C ASN A 461 12.20 -10.11 -1.40
N TYR A 462 13.17 -10.93 -1.02
CA TYR A 462 14.02 -10.66 0.13
C TYR A 462 15.28 -9.91 -0.27
N HIS A 463 15.69 -8.95 0.58
CA HIS A 463 16.90 -8.17 0.39
C HIS A 463 17.97 -8.65 1.40
N PRO A 464 18.97 -9.44 0.96
CA PRO A 464 20.02 -9.91 1.87
C PRO A 464 20.78 -8.75 2.50
N GLN A 465 21.11 -8.89 3.79
CA GLN A 465 21.89 -7.91 4.56
C GLN A 465 21.24 -6.53 4.69
N LYS A 466 19.93 -6.38 4.41
CA LYS A 466 19.19 -5.14 4.61
C LYS A 466 19.31 -4.66 6.07
N GLY A 467 19.68 -3.40 6.25
CA GLY A 467 19.97 -2.76 7.54
C GLY A 467 21.36 -3.06 8.11
N PHE A 468 22.18 -3.87 7.43
CA PHE A 468 23.53 -4.17 7.90
C PHE A 468 24.53 -3.08 7.45
N PRO A 469 25.49 -2.66 8.29
CA PRO A 469 26.50 -1.67 7.88
C PRO A 469 27.37 -2.18 6.74
N LEU A 470 27.44 -1.44 5.63
CA LEU A 470 28.24 -1.81 4.45
C LEU A 470 29.73 -2.03 4.79
N SER A 471 30.26 -1.28 5.76
CA SER A 471 31.67 -1.40 6.17
C SER A 471 32.03 -2.76 6.77
N LEU A 472 31.04 -3.57 7.14
CA LEU A 472 31.20 -4.88 7.77
C LEU A 472 30.93 -6.04 6.81
N THR A 473 30.65 -5.76 5.53
CA THR A 473 30.37 -6.78 4.52
C THR A 473 31.59 -6.99 3.63
N ASP A 474 31.65 -8.17 2.99
CA ASP A 474 32.72 -8.46 2.03
C ASP A 474 32.64 -7.52 0.83
N LYS A 475 33.80 -7.04 0.39
CA LYS A 475 33.90 -6.23 -0.83
C LYS A 475 33.89 -7.13 -2.06
N PHE A 476 33.17 -6.72 -3.08
CA PHE A 476 33.16 -7.35 -4.39
C PHE A 476 32.95 -6.28 -5.47
N ASP A 477 33.28 -6.61 -6.71
CA ASP A 477 33.12 -5.66 -7.82
C ASP A 477 31.73 -5.78 -8.46
N VAL A 478 31.41 -6.95 -9.02
CA VAL A 478 30.10 -7.33 -9.55
C VAL A 478 29.73 -8.72 -9.04
N LYS A 479 28.50 -8.92 -8.57
CA LYS A 479 27.98 -10.19 -8.05
C LYS A 479 26.64 -10.53 -8.71
N ASP A 480 26.48 -11.77 -9.15
CA ASP A 480 25.20 -12.24 -9.69
C ASP A 480 24.11 -12.24 -8.61
N ALA A 481 22.89 -11.90 -9.01
CA ALA A 481 21.70 -11.87 -8.17
C ALA A 481 20.53 -12.61 -8.84
N GLN A 482 19.54 -13.04 -8.05
CA GLN A 482 18.32 -13.64 -8.60
C GLN A 482 17.46 -12.55 -9.26
N ALA A 483 17.34 -11.41 -8.58
CA ALA A 483 16.68 -10.20 -9.07
C ALA A 483 17.34 -8.95 -8.47
N VAL A 484 16.99 -7.77 -8.99
CA VAL A 484 17.36 -6.46 -8.43
C VAL A 484 16.13 -5.56 -8.37
N THR A 485 16.12 -4.57 -7.49
CA THR A 485 14.96 -3.68 -7.31
C THR A 485 14.83 -2.67 -8.44
N GLY A 486 13.59 -2.29 -8.76
CA GLY A 486 13.27 -1.28 -9.77
C GLY A 486 13.80 0.12 -9.46
N ALA A 487 14.26 0.37 -8.23
CA ALA A 487 14.79 1.68 -7.83
C ALA A 487 16.09 2.07 -8.53
N LEU A 488 16.87 1.10 -9.02
CA LEU A 488 18.05 1.32 -9.85
C LEU A 488 18.31 0.10 -10.74
N MET A 489 18.05 0.22 -12.04
CA MET A 489 18.34 -0.83 -13.02
C MET A 489 18.97 -0.26 -14.29
N LEU A 490 20.20 -0.66 -14.61
CA LEU A 490 20.84 -0.41 -15.89
C LEU A 490 20.66 -1.60 -16.83
N MET A 491 20.21 -1.33 -18.05
CA MET A 491 20.10 -2.31 -19.14
C MET A 491 20.10 -1.62 -20.51
N THR A 492 20.16 -2.39 -21.61
CA THR A 492 19.94 -1.79 -22.93
C THR A 492 18.45 -1.57 -23.20
N LYS A 493 18.14 -0.48 -23.90
CA LYS A 493 16.78 -0.18 -24.36
C LYS A 493 16.22 -1.31 -25.22
N GLN A 494 17.04 -1.91 -26.07
CA GLN A 494 16.61 -3.02 -26.93
C GLN A 494 16.22 -4.25 -26.09
N GLN A 495 17.03 -4.64 -25.10
CA GLN A 495 16.69 -5.73 -24.19
C GLN A 495 15.37 -5.47 -23.46
N TYR A 496 15.14 -4.24 -23.01
CA TYR A 496 13.89 -3.85 -22.36
C TYR A 496 12.69 -4.04 -23.29
N LEU A 497 12.80 -3.59 -24.54
CA LEU A 497 11.74 -3.73 -25.54
C LEU A 497 11.51 -5.20 -25.95
N ASP A 498 12.58 -5.98 -26.12
CA ASP A 498 12.52 -7.39 -26.53
C ASP A 498 11.76 -8.26 -25.53
N VAL A 499 11.88 -7.94 -24.23
CA VAL A 499 11.15 -8.65 -23.17
C VAL A 499 9.78 -8.04 -22.84
N GLY A 500 9.37 -7.00 -23.58
CA GLY A 500 8.09 -6.32 -23.43
C GLY A 500 8.01 -5.33 -22.25
N GLY A 501 9.16 -4.88 -21.73
CA GLY A 501 9.26 -3.88 -20.67
C GLY A 501 8.63 -4.32 -19.34
N PHE A 502 8.28 -3.33 -18.50
CA PHE A 502 7.53 -3.61 -17.28
C PHE A 502 6.11 -4.08 -17.61
N ASP A 503 5.64 -5.12 -16.90
CA ASP A 503 4.26 -5.57 -17.00
C ASP A 503 3.35 -4.55 -16.29
N ILE A 504 2.55 -3.82 -17.08
CA ILE A 504 1.59 -2.84 -16.55
C ILE A 504 0.43 -3.48 -15.77
N GLY A 505 0.35 -4.81 -15.71
CA GLY A 505 -0.64 -5.54 -14.91
C GLY A 505 -0.37 -5.52 -13.40
N TYR A 506 0.82 -5.14 -12.94
CA TYR A 506 1.08 -4.85 -11.54
C TYR A 506 0.45 -3.49 -11.20
N ILE A 507 -0.48 -3.49 -10.25
CA ILE A 507 -1.33 -2.34 -9.99
C ILE A 507 -0.54 -1.34 -9.15
N LEU A 508 -0.38 -0.10 -9.66
CA LEU A 508 0.37 1.02 -9.07
C LEU A 508 1.89 0.81 -8.88
N GLY A 509 2.35 -0.37 -8.44
CA GLY A 509 3.76 -0.71 -8.23
C GLY A 509 3.93 -1.95 -7.36
N ASP A 510 5.17 -2.29 -7.04
CA ASP A 510 5.63 -3.55 -6.40
C ASP A 510 5.50 -4.81 -7.28
N PHE A 511 6.57 -5.60 -7.28
CA PHE A 511 6.78 -6.85 -8.04
C PHE A 511 6.95 -6.71 -9.57
N GLU A 512 6.72 -5.54 -10.18
CA GLU A 512 7.06 -5.33 -11.60
C GLU A 512 8.57 -5.44 -11.88
N ASP A 513 9.41 -5.11 -10.90
CA ASP A 513 10.86 -5.25 -10.96
C ASP A 513 11.31 -6.71 -10.97
N SER A 514 10.73 -7.51 -10.09
CA SER A 514 10.86 -8.96 -10.06
C SER A 514 10.39 -9.61 -11.36
N ASP A 515 9.24 -9.18 -11.90
CA ASP A 515 8.72 -9.66 -13.17
C ASP A 515 9.68 -9.40 -14.34
N LEU A 516 10.22 -8.17 -14.41
CA LEU A 516 11.21 -7.81 -15.42
C LEU A 516 12.48 -8.64 -15.29
N CYS A 517 12.95 -8.87 -14.05
CA CYS A 517 14.07 -9.76 -13.78
C CYS A 517 13.79 -11.18 -14.31
N MET A 518 12.62 -11.75 -14.04
CA MET A 518 12.25 -13.07 -14.54
C MET A 518 12.21 -13.14 -16.07
N LYS A 519 11.63 -12.13 -16.73
CA LYS A 519 11.64 -12.04 -18.20
C LYS A 519 13.04 -12.01 -18.79
N VAL A 520 13.93 -11.19 -18.21
CA VAL A 520 15.32 -11.06 -18.66
C VAL A 520 16.11 -12.36 -18.45
N ARG A 521 15.90 -13.05 -17.33
CA ARG A 521 16.51 -14.37 -17.08
C ARG A 521 16.03 -15.42 -18.09
N ASN A 522 14.73 -15.43 -18.39
CA ASN A 522 14.17 -16.34 -19.40
C ASN A 522 14.69 -16.07 -20.82
N ALA A 523 15.16 -14.84 -21.09
CA ALA A 523 15.92 -14.52 -22.30
C ALA A 523 17.40 -14.95 -22.24
N GLY A 524 17.81 -15.68 -21.21
CA GLY A 524 19.16 -16.21 -21.03
C GLY A 524 20.18 -15.17 -20.60
N LYS A 525 19.76 -14.04 -20.01
CA LYS A 525 20.64 -12.94 -19.59
C LYS A 525 20.93 -12.96 -18.09
N ARG A 526 22.08 -12.38 -17.73
CA ARG A 526 22.52 -12.27 -16.33
C ARG A 526 21.89 -11.07 -15.63
N ILE A 527 21.69 -11.20 -14.33
CA ILE A 527 21.28 -10.12 -13.43
C ILE A 527 22.33 -10.02 -12.34
N ALA A 528 22.83 -8.83 -12.08
CA ALA A 528 23.90 -8.61 -11.13
C ALA A 528 23.78 -7.28 -10.40
N VAL A 529 24.54 -7.14 -9.32
CA VAL A 529 24.71 -5.91 -8.56
C VAL A 529 26.18 -5.53 -8.50
N SER A 530 26.47 -4.24 -8.61
CA SER A 530 27.78 -3.66 -8.39
C SER A 530 28.00 -3.38 -6.89
N GLY A 531 29.09 -3.91 -6.34
CA GLY A 531 29.59 -3.59 -5.00
C GLY A 531 30.52 -2.37 -5.00
N ALA A 532 30.78 -1.79 -6.17
CA ALA A 532 31.70 -0.68 -6.36
C ALA A 532 30.99 0.66 -6.69
N VAL A 533 29.69 0.61 -7.00
CA VAL A 533 28.79 1.75 -7.24
C VAL A 533 27.77 1.79 -6.11
N HIS A 534 27.82 2.87 -5.33
CA HIS A 534 26.92 3.08 -4.18
C HIS A 534 26.01 4.28 -4.44
N MET A 535 24.71 4.11 -4.25
CA MET A 535 23.74 5.21 -4.28
C MET A 535 23.00 5.27 -2.96
N TYR A 536 22.67 6.47 -2.49
CA TYR A 536 21.69 6.61 -1.42
C TYR A 536 20.30 6.53 -2.01
N HIS A 537 19.42 5.79 -1.36
CA HIS A 537 18.00 5.77 -1.68
C HIS A 537 17.25 6.18 -0.42
N LEU A 538 16.72 7.40 -0.45
CA LEU A 538 16.13 8.08 0.71
C LEU A 538 14.71 7.57 1.03
N GLU A 539 14.49 6.28 0.79
CA GLU A 539 13.26 5.55 1.08
C GLU A 539 12.95 5.69 2.58
N ARG A 540 11.65 5.80 2.89
CA ARG A 540 11.07 6.39 4.11
C ARG A 540 10.78 7.87 3.97
N LEU A 541 11.59 8.74 3.38
CA LEU A 541 11.15 10.15 3.22
C LEU A 541 10.09 10.32 2.12
N SER A 542 10.19 9.57 1.02
CA SER A 542 9.18 9.50 -0.05
C SER A 542 7.87 8.83 0.41
N GLN A 543 7.95 7.91 1.36
CA GLN A 543 6.83 7.08 1.83
C GLN A 543 6.28 7.46 3.23
N SER A 544 6.98 8.28 4.04
CA SER A 544 6.67 8.58 5.46
C SER A 544 5.48 9.49 5.72
N LEU A 545 4.51 9.52 4.82
CA LEU A 545 3.15 10.01 5.12
C LEU A 545 2.08 8.93 4.94
N VAL A 546 2.48 7.66 4.78
CA VAL A 546 1.58 6.50 4.89
C VAL A 546 2.28 5.40 5.69
N SER A 547 2.33 5.57 7.02
CA SER A 547 2.72 4.52 7.96
C SER A 547 1.58 3.51 8.13
N GLY A 548 1.94 2.23 8.34
CA GLY A 548 1.04 1.17 8.81
C GLY A 548 0.18 0.55 7.74
N SER A 549 0.08 -0.80 7.74
CA SER A 549 -0.63 -1.65 6.76
C SER A 549 -1.83 -0.98 6.10
N SER A 550 -1.49 -0.21 5.09
CA SER A 550 -2.41 0.49 4.24
C SER A 550 -2.86 -0.51 3.20
N TRP A 551 -3.97 -0.22 2.55
CA TRP A 551 -4.36 -0.91 1.33
C TRP A 551 -3.20 -1.08 0.33
N LYS A 552 -2.12 -0.28 0.41
CA LYS A 552 -0.86 -0.46 -0.35
C LYS A 552 -0.06 -1.69 0.05
N HIS A 553 0.05 -2.03 1.34
CA HIS A 553 0.69 -3.29 1.75
C HIS A 553 -0.13 -4.48 1.24
N THR A 554 -1.45 -4.43 1.38
CA THR A 554 -2.34 -5.43 0.79
C THR A 554 -2.17 -5.49 -0.74
N LEU A 555 -2.06 -4.35 -1.40
CA LEU A 555 -1.81 -4.26 -2.84
C LEU A 555 -0.50 -4.96 -3.22
N SER A 556 0.57 -4.69 -2.47
CA SER A 556 1.87 -5.35 -2.62
C SER A 556 1.73 -6.87 -2.53
N MET A 557 0.94 -7.37 -1.57
CA MET A 557 0.67 -8.81 -1.45
C MET A 557 -0.16 -9.36 -2.62
N VAL A 558 -1.16 -8.61 -3.10
CA VAL A 558 -1.95 -9.00 -4.28
C VAL A 558 -1.06 -9.08 -5.53
N ASN A 559 -0.14 -8.11 -5.69
CA ASN A 559 0.87 -8.12 -6.75
C ASN A 559 1.86 -9.28 -6.57
N GLY A 560 2.25 -9.62 -5.33
CA GLY A 560 3.06 -10.80 -5.02
C GLY A 560 2.38 -12.13 -5.33
N LEU A 561 1.06 -12.23 -5.10
CA LEU A 561 0.25 -13.38 -5.52
C LEU A 561 0.18 -13.49 -7.04
N ARG A 562 -0.01 -12.37 -7.75
CA ARG A 562 0.04 -12.32 -9.22
C ARG A 562 1.40 -12.80 -9.72
N HIS A 563 2.49 -12.27 -9.16
CA HIS A 563 3.86 -12.68 -9.50
C HIS A 563 4.07 -14.18 -9.28
N THR A 564 3.67 -14.68 -8.12
CA THR A 564 3.75 -16.10 -7.78
C THR A 564 2.99 -16.96 -8.78
N ASN A 565 1.73 -16.63 -9.06
CA ASN A 565 0.91 -17.38 -10.01
C ASN A 565 1.50 -17.38 -11.44
N LYS A 566 2.17 -16.29 -11.82
CA LYS A 566 2.78 -16.13 -13.14
C LYS A 566 4.10 -16.89 -13.28
N TRP A 567 4.93 -16.92 -12.24
CA TRP A 567 6.34 -17.36 -12.32
C TRP A 567 6.70 -18.54 -11.41
N ASN A 568 5.73 -19.21 -10.78
CA ASN A 568 6.02 -20.20 -9.73
C ASN A 568 7.09 -21.23 -10.14
N SER A 569 6.93 -21.86 -11.31
CA SER A 569 7.84 -22.90 -11.78
C SER A 569 9.23 -22.37 -12.12
N GLU A 570 9.33 -21.17 -12.67
CA GLU A 570 10.59 -20.52 -12.99
C GLU A 570 11.31 -20.07 -11.72
N VAL A 571 10.59 -19.52 -10.73
CA VAL A 571 11.17 -19.15 -9.43
C VAL A 571 11.71 -20.40 -8.71
N GLU A 572 10.96 -21.51 -8.70
CA GLU A 572 11.44 -22.79 -8.17
C GLU A 572 12.76 -23.22 -8.82
N SER A 573 12.88 -23.06 -10.15
CA SER A 573 14.12 -23.36 -10.87
C SER A 573 15.27 -22.41 -10.52
N VAL A 574 15.00 -21.11 -10.33
CA VAL A 574 16.01 -20.12 -9.95
C VAL A 574 16.53 -20.37 -8.54
N VAL A 575 15.64 -20.70 -7.60
CA VAL A 575 16.00 -21.03 -6.22
C VAL A 575 16.78 -22.34 -6.16
N ALA A 576 16.37 -23.37 -6.91
CA ALA A 576 17.06 -24.66 -6.96
C ALA A 576 18.45 -24.59 -7.63
N GLY A 577 18.64 -23.68 -8.58
CA GLY A 577 19.92 -23.48 -9.27
C GLY A 577 21.02 -22.82 -8.41
N ASN A 578 20.69 -22.36 -7.20
CA ASN A 578 21.62 -21.79 -6.22
C ASN A 578 22.06 -22.80 -5.14
N GLY A 579 21.75 -24.09 -5.32
CA GLY A 579 22.11 -25.20 -4.42
C GLY A 579 23.41 -25.92 -4.78
#